data_AF-A0A1Q7HQG3-F1
#
_entry.id   AF-A0A1Q7HQG3-F1
#
_cell.length_a   1.000
_cell.length_b   1.000
_cell.length_c   1.000
_cell.angle_alpha   90.00
_cell.angle_beta   90.00
_cell.angle_gamma   90.00
#
_symmetry.space_group_name_H-M   'P 1'
#
loop_
_entity.id
_entity.type
_entity.pdbx_description
1 polymer ?
#
loop_
_entity_poly.entity_id
_entity_poly.type
_entity_poly.pdbx_seq_one_letter_code
_entity_poly.pdbx_strand_id
1 'polypeptide(L)'
;MAERVILNDCCEDWILEWGPFYDKGMGFACPECGTAWRTDGEARFRRVDDDQIFRRRDRRAGVGAFPYLGSEDGIEPLTERCCAKILLSQGARMAPGDFTCPVCRTEWRVASARLHGLRVPTFSKRGLAEPLTLQQGRTRTFLVGVSHYSPPRE
;
A
#
# COMPACT_ATOMS: atom_id res chain seq x y z
N MET A 1 -14.55 -3.18 18.18
CA MET A 1 -14.68 -3.44 16.74
C MET A 1 -13.30 -3.25 16.14
N ALA A 2 -12.69 -4.34 15.65
CA ALA A 2 -11.32 -4.30 15.14
C ALA A 2 -11.31 -3.62 13.77
N GLU A 3 -10.78 -2.39 13.72
CA GLU A 3 -10.55 -1.64 12.49
C GLU A 3 -9.54 -2.44 11.64
N ARG A 4 -10.06 -3.16 10.66
CA ARG A 4 -9.28 -3.88 9.65
C ARG A 4 -9.60 -3.29 8.28
N VAL A 5 -8.67 -3.58 7.37
CA VAL A 5 -8.70 -3.28 5.92
C VAL A 5 -8.29 -1.81 5.72
N ILE A 6 -7.39 -1.35 4.82
CA ILE A 6 -6.92 -1.75 3.48
C ILE A 6 -5.41 -1.40 3.42
N LEU A 7 -4.49 -2.30 3.08
CA LEU A 7 -4.67 -3.64 2.50
C LEU A 7 -3.56 -4.62 2.90
N ASN A 8 -3.92 -5.91 2.86
CA ASN A 8 -3.07 -6.99 2.36
C ASN A 8 -2.67 -6.67 0.92
N ASP A 9 -1.82 -5.66 0.75
CA ASP A 9 -1.74 -4.85 -0.47
C ASP A 9 -0.85 -5.43 -1.55
N CYS A 10 -0.83 -6.76 -1.64
CA CYS A 10 -0.05 -7.42 -2.66
C CYS A 10 -0.64 -7.29 -4.04
N CYS A 11 -1.96 -7.29 -4.11
CA CYS A 11 -2.66 -7.38 -5.38
C CYS A 11 -2.56 -6.06 -6.13
N GLU A 12 -2.94 -4.93 -5.53
CA GLU A 12 -3.10 -3.71 -6.33
C GLU A 12 -1.77 -3.20 -6.90
N ASP A 13 -0.68 -3.13 -6.13
CA ASP A 13 0.58 -2.61 -6.69
C ASP A 13 1.04 -3.49 -7.85
N TRP A 14 0.96 -4.82 -7.68
CA TRP A 14 1.22 -5.78 -8.74
C TRP A 14 0.29 -5.59 -9.96
N ILE A 15 -1.00 -5.39 -9.73
CA ILE A 15 -1.98 -5.22 -10.81
C ILE A 15 -1.79 -3.87 -11.51
N LEU A 16 -1.47 -2.80 -10.81
CA LEU A 16 -1.24 -1.49 -11.43
C LEU A 16 0.04 -1.46 -12.26
N GLU A 17 1.06 -2.19 -11.83
CA GLU A 17 2.34 -2.32 -12.54
C GLU A 17 2.25 -3.33 -13.69
N TRP A 18 1.82 -4.57 -13.40
CA TRP A 18 1.89 -5.70 -14.32
C TRP A 18 0.56 -6.06 -14.98
N GLY A 19 -0.56 -5.70 -14.36
CA GLY A 19 -1.91 -5.98 -14.88
C GLY A 19 -2.13 -5.53 -16.33
N PRO A 20 -1.68 -4.33 -16.76
CA PRO A 20 -1.83 -3.89 -18.15
C PRO A 20 -1.13 -4.74 -19.21
N PHE A 21 -0.19 -5.62 -18.81
CA PHE A 21 0.52 -6.52 -19.73
C PHE A 21 -0.19 -7.85 -19.97
N TYR A 22 -1.27 -8.15 -19.23
CA TYR A 22 -2.07 -9.35 -19.45
C TYR A 22 -3.12 -9.11 -20.55
N ASP A 23 -3.24 -10.06 -21.47
CA ASP A 23 -4.27 -10.05 -22.52
C ASP A 23 -5.68 -10.19 -21.94
N LYS A 24 -6.66 -9.50 -22.52
CA LYS A 24 -8.06 -9.59 -22.10
C LYS A 24 -8.51 -11.06 -21.94
N GLY A 25 -9.11 -11.37 -20.80
CA GLY A 25 -9.57 -12.71 -20.41
C GLY A 25 -8.50 -13.58 -19.74
N MET A 26 -7.23 -13.17 -19.74
CA MET A 26 -6.15 -13.90 -19.10
C MET A 26 -6.28 -13.84 -17.57
N GLY A 27 -6.12 -15.00 -16.94
CA GLY A 27 -6.10 -15.14 -15.48
C GLY A 27 -4.68 -15.02 -14.93
N PHE A 28 -4.55 -14.46 -13.72
CA PHE A 28 -3.30 -14.41 -12.97
C PHE A 28 -3.59 -14.45 -11.46
N ALA A 29 -2.57 -14.70 -10.65
CA ALA A 29 -2.69 -14.73 -9.19
C ALA A 29 -1.72 -13.72 -8.55
N CYS A 30 -2.11 -13.12 -7.42
CA CYS A 30 -1.18 -12.30 -6.65
C CYS A 30 -0.01 -13.17 -6.15
N PRO A 31 1.25 -12.80 -6.40
CA PRO A 31 2.39 -13.60 -5.97
C PRO A 31 2.53 -13.71 -4.44
N GLU A 32 1.98 -12.77 -3.68
CA GLU A 32 2.12 -12.79 -2.21
C GLU A 32 0.97 -13.51 -1.49
N CYS A 33 -0.27 -13.39 -1.96
CA CYS A 33 -1.44 -13.94 -1.25
C CYS A 33 -2.23 -14.97 -2.06
N GLY A 34 -1.86 -15.23 -3.31
CA GLY A 34 -2.51 -16.23 -4.17
C GLY A 34 -3.90 -15.85 -4.68
N THR A 35 -4.45 -14.69 -4.34
CA THR A 35 -5.77 -14.25 -4.84
C THR A 35 -5.78 -14.24 -6.35
N ALA A 36 -6.80 -14.87 -6.95
CA ALA A 36 -6.95 -14.99 -8.38
C ALA A 36 -7.68 -13.79 -8.99
N TRP A 37 -7.20 -13.36 -10.16
CA TRP A 37 -7.66 -12.21 -10.91
C TRP A 37 -7.77 -12.55 -12.40
N ARG A 38 -8.57 -11.77 -13.12
CA ARG A 38 -8.68 -11.79 -14.57
C ARG A 38 -8.65 -10.36 -15.10
N THR A 39 -7.96 -10.12 -16.20
CA THR A 39 -8.02 -8.82 -16.89
C THR A 39 -9.25 -8.78 -17.80
N ASP A 40 -10.03 -7.70 -17.72
CA ASP A 40 -11.18 -7.45 -18.60
C ASP A 40 -10.80 -6.52 -19.77
N GLY A 41 -9.52 -6.12 -19.86
CA GLY A 41 -9.01 -5.12 -20.79
C GLY A 41 -9.10 -3.68 -20.25
N GLU A 42 -8.49 -2.71 -20.94
CA GLU A 42 -8.61 -1.27 -20.61
C GLU A 42 -8.28 -0.89 -19.15
N ALA A 43 -7.28 -1.57 -18.55
CA ALA A 43 -6.94 -1.42 -17.12
C ALA A 43 -8.10 -1.71 -16.15
N ARG A 44 -8.98 -2.64 -16.53
CA ARG A 44 -10.03 -3.23 -15.69
C ARG A 44 -9.65 -4.65 -15.30
N PHE A 45 -9.83 -4.97 -14.03
CA PHE A 45 -9.38 -6.20 -13.40
C PHE A 45 -10.50 -6.76 -12.54
N ARG A 46 -10.87 -8.01 -12.79
CA ARG A 46 -11.90 -8.73 -12.05
C ARG A 46 -11.27 -9.65 -11.04
N ARG A 47 -11.70 -9.58 -9.78
CA ARG A 47 -11.33 -10.57 -8.77
C ARG A 47 -12.18 -11.81 -8.95
N VAL A 48 -11.56 -12.99 -9.01
CA VAL A 48 -12.27 -14.25 -9.31
C VAL A 48 -13.17 -14.69 -8.16
N ASP A 49 -12.77 -14.42 -6.92
CA ASP A 49 -13.47 -14.91 -5.74
C ASP A 49 -14.88 -14.35 -5.57
N ASP A 50 -15.11 -13.10 -5.99
CA ASP A 50 -16.37 -12.39 -5.78
C ASP A 50 -16.84 -11.56 -6.99
N ASP A 51 -16.23 -11.78 -8.15
CA ASP A 51 -16.52 -11.10 -9.43
C ASP A 51 -16.47 -9.56 -9.39
N GLN A 52 -15.94 -8.95 -8.33
CA GLN A 52 -15.82 -7.50 -8.25
C GLN A 52 -14.85 -6.98 -9.32
N ILE A 53 -15.29 -5.92 -10.02
CA ILE A 53 -14.52 -5.26 -11.05
C ILE A 53 -13.85 -4.02 -10.47
N PHE A 54 -12.55 -3.93 -10.70
CA PHE A 54 -11.73 -2.82 -10.31
C PHE A 54 -11.15 -2.17 -11.56
N ARG A 55 -11.10 -0.84 -11.57
CA ARG A 55 -10.44 -0.09 -12.64
C ARG A 55 -9.32 0.75 -12.07
N ARG A 56 -8.26 0.94 -12.85
CA ARG A 56 -7.24 1.93 -12.52
C ARG A 56 -7.89 3.32 -12.50
N ARG A 57 -7.65 4.05 -11.42
CA ARG A 57 -8.00 5.46 -11.23
C ARG A 57 -6.74 6.20 -10.77
N ASP A 58 -6.65 7.47 -11.09
CA ASP A 58 -5.54 8.30 -10.64
C ASP A 58 -6.06 9.44 -9.77
N ARG A 59 -5.52 9.58 -8.57
CA ARG A 59 -5.75 10.77 -7.74
C ARG A 59 -4.63 11.77 -7.98
N ARG A 60 -4.94 12.92 -8.57
CA ARG A 60 -3.96 14.00 -8.76
C ARG A 60 -3.83 14.82 -7.49
N ALA A 61 -2.60 15.02 -7.05
CA ALA A 61 -2.22 16.02 -6.06
C ALA A 61 -1.10 16.87 -6.66
N GLY A 62 -0.82 18.06 -6.12
CA GLY A 62 0.18 19.00 -6.66
C GLY A 62 1.62 18.46 -6.82
N VAL A 63 1.87 17.21 -6.43
CA VAL A 63 3.13 16.48 -6.56
C VAL A 63 3.10 15.33 -7.58
N GLY A 64 1.96 15.05 -8.23
CA GLY A 64 1.82 14.00 -9.24
C GLY A 64 0.48 13.25 -9.24
N ALA A 65 0.40 12.20 -10.04
CA ALA A 65 -0.73 11.27 -10.09
C ALA A 65 -0.46 10.04 -9.21
N PHE A 66 -1.42 9.69 -8.36
CA PHE A 66 -1.37 8.52 -7.49
C PHE A 66 -2.34 7.45 -8.02
N PRO A 67 -1.83 6.44 -8.77
CA PRO A 67 -2.68 5.38 -9.28
C PRO A 67 -3.18 4.48 -8.15
N TYR A 68 -4.43 4.06 -8.28
CA TYR A 68 -5.09 3.10 -7.41
C TYR A 68 -6.12 2.26 -8.18
N LEU A 69 -6.51 1.12 -7.63
CA LEU A 69 -7.64 0.33 -8.11
C LEU A 69 -8.89 0.75 -7.35
N GLY A 70 -9.82 1.39 -8.05
CA GLY A 70 -11.14 1.69 -7.50
C GLY A 70 -12.14 0.67 -7.99
N SER A 71 -12.96 0.12 -7.08
CA SER A 71 -14.10 -0.71 -7.48
C SER A 71 -15.04 0.10 -8.39
N GLU A 72 -15.66 -0.56 -9.36
CA GLU A 72 -16.68 0.06 -10.21
C GLU A 72 -18.00 0.28 -9.46
N ASP A 73 -18.26 -0.48 -8.40
CA ASP A 73 -19.46 -0.35 -7.55
C ASP A 73 -19.44 0.89 -6.64
N GLY A 74 -18.51 1.82 -6.88
CA GLY A 74 -18.43 3.10 -6.17
C GLY A 74 -17.73 3.03 -4.81
N ILE A 75 -17.25 1.85 -4.40
CA ILE A 75 -16.42 1.71 -3.20
C ILE A 75 -15.03 2.27 -3.50
N GLU A 76 -14.79 3.49 -3.04
CA GLU A 76 -13.46 4.11 -3.08
C GLU A 76 -12.52 3.38 -2.10
N PRO A 77 -11.24 3.18 -2.46
CA PRO A 77 -10.29 2.58 -1.54
C PRO A 77 -10.07 3.47 -0.34
N LEU A 78 -9.56 2.88 0.74
CA LEU A 78 -9.26 3.66 1.95
C LEU A 78 -8.31 4.81 1.65
N THR A 79 -8.76 5.98 2.09
CA THR A 79 -8.13 7.29 1.92
C THR A 79 -6.69 7.31 2.41
N GLU A 80 -6.33 6.49 3.39
CA GLU A 80 -4.98 6.47 3.98
C GLU A 80 -3.95 5.72 3.15
N ARG A 81 -4.35 5.05 2.07
CA ARG A 81 -3.44 4.28 1.23
C ARG A 81 -2.38 5.13 0.52
N CYS A 82 -2.74 6.34 0.13
CA CYS A 82 -1.76 7.29 -0.42
C CYS A 82 -0.63 7.58 0.57
N CYS A 83 -0.91 7.61 1.89
CA CYS A 83 0.11 7.73 2.92
C CYS A 83 1.01 6.49 2.91
N ALA A 84 0.43 5.29 2.91
CA ALA A 84 1.18 4.04 2.91
C ALA A 84 2.17 3.96 1.72
N LYS A 85 1.71 4.28 0.49
CA LYS A 85 2.58 4.28 -0.70
C LYS A 85 3.73 5.29 -0.58
N ILE A 86 3.47 6.49 -0.04
CA ILE A 86 4.52 7.49 0.16
C ILE A 86 5.52 7.03 1.24
N LEU A 87 5.03 6.50 2.36
CA LEU A 87 5.90 6.01 3.44
C LEU A 87 6.72 4.80 3.00
N LEU A 88 6.17 3.89 2.18
CA LEU A 88 6.92 2.77 1.62
C LEU A 88 8.02 3.21 0.64
N SER A 89 7.74 4.20 -0.21
CA SER A 89 8.68 4.64 -1.24
C SER A 89 9.72 5.66 -0.74
N GLN A 90 9.34 6.54 0.18
CA GLN A 90 10.17 7.65 0.65
C GLN A 90 10.50 7.59 2.13
N GLY A 91 9.78 6.81 2.93
CA GLY A 91 9.88 6.85 4.39
C GLY A 91 11.28 6.52 4.93
N ALA A 92 12.05 5.68 4.23
CA ALA A 92 13.45 5.40 4.58
C ALA A 92 14.37 6.62 4.44
N ARG A 93 14.01 7.58 3.58
CA ARG A 93 14.76 8.80 3.27
C ARG A 93 14.18 10.04 3.94
N MET A 94 13.02 9.94 4.57
CA MET A 94 12.37 11.05 5.25
C MET A 94 13.18 11.48 6.47
N ALA A 95 13.43 12.78 6.59
CA ALA A 95 14.01 13.36 7.79
C ALA A 95 12.99 13.28 8.95
N PRO A 96 13.45 13.13 10.21
CA PRO A 96 12.58 13.25 11.37
C PRO A 96 11.87 14.62 11.38
N GLY A 97 10.56 14.61 11.63
CA GLY A 97 9.73 15.81 11.49
C GLY A 97 8.28 15.47 11.16
N ASP A 98 7.50 16.51 10.88
CA ASP A 98 6.10 16.35 10.48
C ASP A 98 6.01 16.16 8.96
N PHE A 99 5.13 15.27 8.54
CA PHE A 99 4.84 14.96 7.15
C PHE A 99 3.33 15.02 6.93
N THR A 100 2.87 15.95 6.09
CA THR A 100 1.47 15.99 5.65
C THR A 100 1.35 15.28 4.32
N CYS A 101 0.48 14.26 4.25
CA CYS A 101 0.20 13.59 2.99
C CYS A 101 -0.34 14.59 1.96
N PRO A 102 0.30 14.75 0.79
CA PRO A 102 -0.12 15.72 -0.22
C PRO A 102 -1.45 15.35 -0.87
N VAL A 103 -1.92 14.11 -0.68
CA VAL A 103 -3.11 13.56 -1.33
C VAL A 103 -4.34 13.65 -0.42
N CYS A 104 -4.27 13.09 0.79
CA CYS A 104 -5.41 13.06 1.72
C CYS A 104 -5.26 14.02 2.89
N ARG A 105 -4.16 14.80 2.96
CA ARG A 105 -3.86 15.77 4.03
C ARG A 105 -3.70 15.17 5.43
N THR A 106 -3.67 13.84 5.57
CA THR A 106 -3.34 13.19 6.84
C THR A 106 -1.96 13.61 7.31
N GLU A 107 -1.88 14.05 8.56
CA GLU A 107 -0.64 14.44 9.22
C GLU A 107 0.00 13.23 9.89
N TRP A 108 1.29 13.07 9.64
CA TRP A 108 2.14 12.04 10.20
C TRP A 108 3.33 12.68 10.91
N ARG A 109 3.83 12.01 11.94
CA ARG A 109 5.12 12.29 12.56
C ARG A 109 6.11 11.22 12.14
N VAL A 110 7.22 11.65 11.56
CA VAL A 110 8.39 10.82 11.25
C VAL A 110 9.39 10.97 12.40
N ALA A 111 9.83 9.84 12.94
CA ALA A 111 10.86 9.76 13.95
C ALA A 111 11.78 8.57 13.68
N SER A 112 12.71 8.29 14.58
CA SER A 112 13.55 7.09 14.54
C SER A 112 13.48 6.34 15.86
N ALA A 113 13.36 5.02 15.80
CA ALA A 113 13.47 4.14 16.97
C ALA A 113 14.67 3.22 16.84
N ARG A 114 15.14 2.67 17.96
CA ARG A 114 16.16 1.62 17.98
C ARG A 114 15.48 0.28 18.27
N LEU A 115 15.37 -0.57 17.26
CA LEU A 115 14.73 -1.89 17.34
C LEU A 115 15.78 -2.97 17.01
N HIS A 116 15.92 -3.97 17.88
CA HIS A 116 16.93 -5.04 17.74
C HIS A 116 18.35 -4.53 17.42
N GLY A 117 18.75 -3.40 18.04
CA GLY A 117 20.06 -2.79 17.82
C GLY A 117 20.17 -1.92 16.54
N LEU A 118 19.20 -1.99 15.63
CA LEU A 118 19.13 -1.21 14.39
C LEU A 118 18.35 0.10 14.60
N ARG A 119 18.76 1.17 13.92
CA ARG A 119 17.99 2.42 13.86
C ARG A 119 17.04 2.35 12.67
N VAL A 120 15.75 2.45 12.93
CA VAL A 120 14.70 2.37 11.90
C VAL A 120 13.82 3.62 11.94
N PRO A 121 13.28 4.08 10.78
CA PRO A 121 12.28 5.13 10.77
C PRO A 121 10.97 4.62 11.37
N THR A 122 10.26 5.49 12.09
CA THR A 122 8.94 5.21 12.65
C THR A 122 7.96 6.29 12.26
N PHE A 123 6.73 5.90 11.94
CA PHE A 123 5.68 6.78 11.47
C PHE A 123 4.47 6.67 12.38
N SER A 124 4.02 7.78 12.94
CA SER A 124 2.80 7.83 13.76
C SER A 124 1.83 8.88 13.24
N LYS A 125 0.54 8.68 13.51
CA LYS A 125 -0.53 9.65 13.24
C LYS A 125 -1.59 9.55 14.32
N ARG A 126 -2.49 10.53 14.39
CA ARG A 126 -3.64 10.49 15.29
C ARG A 126 -4.51 9.26 15.02
N GLY A 127 -4.94 8.59 16.09
CA GLY A 127 -5.83 7.42 16.02
C GLY A 127 -5.14 6.10 15.68
N LEU A 128 -3.84 6.10 15.40
CA LEU A 128 -3.07 4.88 15.18
C LEU A 128 -2.68 4.24 16.52
N ALA A 129 -2.94 2.95 16.70
CA ALA A 129 -2.72 2.23 17.97
C ALA A 129 -1.24 2.15 18.38
N GLU A 130 -0.34 1.95 17.42
CA GLU A 130 1.11 1.98 17.62
C GLU A 130 1.81 2.57 16.39
N PRO A 131 3.01 3.16 16.53
CA PRO A 131 3.79 3.61 15.37
C PRO A 131 4.06 2.46 14.39
N LEU A 132 4.12 2.79 13.10
CA LEU A 132 4.54 1.88 12.04
C LEU A 132 6.02 2.05 11.72
N THR A 133 6.64 1.02 11.16
CA THR A 133 8.00 1.05 10.61
C THR A 133 8.06 0.25 9.30
N LEU A 134 9.19 0.34 8.60
CA LEU A 134 9.44 -0.39 7.36
C LEU A 134 10.04 -1.77 7.65
N GLN A 135 9.41 -2.81 7.11
CA GLN A 135 9.91 -4.18 7.12
C GLN A 135 10.32 -4.59 5.71
N GLN A 136 11.56 -5.02 5.54
CA GLN A 136 11.97 -5.68 4.30
C GLN A 136 11.41 -7.11 4.31
N GLY A 137 10.62 -7.46 3.30
CA GLY A 137 10.27 -8.84 2.97
C GLY A 137 11.08 -9.37 1.79
N ARG A 138 10.73 -10.57 1.33
CA ARG A 138 11.48 -11.28 0.27
C ARG A 138 11.44 -10.58 -1.08
N THR A 139 10.29 -10.01 -1.42
CA THR A 139 9.99 -9.43 -2.74
C THR A 139 9.79 -7.93 -2.67
N ARG A 140 9.44 -7.39 -1.51
CA ARG A 140 9.12 -5.96 -1.32
C ARG A 140 9.17 -5.51 0.14
N THR A 141 9.05 -4.21 0.35
CA THR A 141 8.95 -3.57 1.66
C THR A 141 7.50 -3.44 2.11
N PHE A 142 7.26 -3.53 3.42
CA PHE A 142 5.95 -3.46 4.06
C PHE A 142 5.95 -2.43 5.20
N LEU A 143 4.78 -1.90 5.56
CA LEU A 143 4.58 -1.17 6.81
C LEU A 143 4.08 -2.15 7.87
N VAL A 144 4.76 -2.20 9.01
CA VAL A 144 4.40 -3.06 10.15
C VAL A 144 4.36 -2.23 11.43
N GLY A 145 3.58 -2.65 12.43
CA GLY A 145 3.69 -2.10 13.77
C GLY A 145 5.11 -2.28 14.30
N VAL A 146 5.63 -1.32 15.07
CA VAL A 146 6.97 -1.43 15.66
C VAL A 146 7.14 -2.69 16.51
N SER A 147 6.07 -3.17 17.13
CA SER A 147 6.04 -4.43 17.88
C SER A 147 6.26 -5.69 17.02
N HIS A 148 5.99 -5.60 15.72
CA HIS A 148 6.07 -6.69 14.74
C HIS A 148 7.33 -6.63 13.87
N TYR A 149 8.19 -5.63 14.07
CA TYR A 149 9.42 -5.49 13.30
C TYR A 149 10.37 -6.66 13.57
N SER A 150 10.83 -7.29 12.50
CA SER A 150 11.88 -8.31 12.55
C SER A 150 13.12 -7.78 11.82
N PRO A 151 14.32 -7.89 12.41
CA PRO A 151 15.54 -7.55 11.69
C PRO A 151 15.67 -8.41 10.42
N PRO A 152 16.26 -7.87 9.33
CA PRO A 152 16.59 -8.66 8.15
C PRO A 152 17.41 -9.89 8.56
N ARG A 153 17.06 -11.06 8.03
CA ARG A 153 17.90 -12.26 8.18
C ARG A 153 19.06 -12.11 7.19
N GLU A 154 20.28 -12.33 7.67
CA GLU A 154 21.49 -12.43 6.83
C GLU A 154 21.38 -13.56 5.80
#